data_AF-A0AAW0JK06-F1
#
_entry.id   AF-A0AAW0JK06-F1
#
_cell.length_a   1.000
_cell.length_b   1.000
_cell.length_c   1.000
_cell.angle_alpha   90.00
_cell.angle_beta   90.00
_cell.angle_gamma   90.00
#
_symmetry.space_group_name_H-M   'P 1'
#
loop_
_entity.id
_entity.type
_entity.pdbx_description
1 polymer ?
#
loop_
_entity_poly.entity_id
_entity_poly.type
_entity_poly.pdbx_seq_one_letter_code
_entity_poly.pdbx_strand_id
1 'polypeptide(L)'
;MFRALLSLHKQGIVHRDVKPGNFLFSRKAHKGYLIDFNLAMDLHQKYGNTCKSRMGYDLSINRVMVQNAKSTPPTKGGKFPAAKTLQAVNQETTKVSKSTLEPKNLKKKGHVLFKSLHQGPKVDIWSAGVTLLYLMIGRMPFFGDPEQNIKEISKFRGSEDLWEVAKLHDRESSFPVELYDTQSLPSTKLRDWCETNTKRPEFLEVIPRSLFDLVDKCLTVNPRLRINAEEALKHEFFAPCHEALRKERLCRQGFSLDSRTSHS
;
A
#
# COMPACT_ATOMS: atom_id res chain seq x y z
N MET A 1 7.80 -3.22 8.52
CA MET A 1 7.12 -2.44 7.48
C MET A 1 7.94 -1.22 7.05
N PHE A 2 8.10 -0.17 7.87
CA PHE A 2 8.80 1.06 7.45
C PHE A 2 10.25 0.87 6.97
N ARG A 3 11.02 -0.09 7.50
CA ARG A 3 12.35 -0.44 6.96
C ARG A 3 12.31 -0.92 5.50
N ALA A 4 11.30 -1.72 5.15
CA ALA A 4 11.12 -2.18 3.76
C ALA A 4 10.75 -0.99 2.87
N LEU A 5 9.83 -0.14 3.32
CA LEU A 5 9.44 1.07 2.58
C LEU A 5 10.62 2.02 2.38
N LEU A 6 11.41 2.28 3.43
CA LEU A 6 12.62 3.12 3.31
C LEU A 6 13.58 2.56 2.25
N SER A 7 13.81 1.24 2.25
CA SER A 7 14.70 0.60 1.28
C SER A 7 14.17 0.75 -0.15
N LEU A 8 12.87 0.54 -0.38
CA LEU A 8 12.24 0.71 -1.69
C LEU A 8 12.27 2.15 -2.16
N HIS A 9 11.91 3.08 -1.27
CA HIS A 9 11.83 4.51 -1.57
C HIS A 9 13.21 5.09 -1.91
N LYS A 10 14.28 4.62 -1.25
CA LYS A 10 15.67 4.97 -1.61
C LYS A 10 16.09 4.48 -3.00
N GLN A 11 15.49 3.40 -3.49
CA GLN A 11 15.71 2.86 -4.84
C GLN A 11 14.75 3.47 -5.88
N GLY A 12 13.93 4.45 -5.51
CA GLY A 12 12.93 5.03 -6.41
C GLY A 12 11.73 4.13 -6.68
N ILE A 13 11.53 3.07 -5.90
CA ILE A 13 10.42 2.12 -6.06
C ILE A 13 9.28 2.52 -5.13
N VAL A 14 8.08 2.68 -5.70
CA VAL A 14 6.82 2.88 -4.96
C VAL A 14 6.00 1.59 -5.04
N HIS A 15 5.60 1.02 -3.91
CA HIS A 15 4.93 -0.28 -3.84
C HIS A 15 3.48 -0.23 -4.33
N ARG A 16 2.74 0.83 -3.98
CA ARG A 16 1.33 1.13 -4.31
C ARG A 16 0.27 0.15 -3.81
N ASP A 17 0.65 -1.02 -3.29
CA ASP A 17 -0.27 -2.00 -2.69
C ASP A 17 0.12 -2.41 -1.27
N VAL A 18 0.53 -1.46 -0.43
CA VAL A 18 0.83 -1.74 0.98
C VAL A 18 -0.48 -2.00 1.72
N LYS A 19 -0.61 -3.19 2.32
CA LYS A 19 -1.79 -3.60 3.08
C LYS A 19 -1.44 -4.80 3.98
N PRO A 20 -2.28 -5.17 4.97
CA PRO A 20 -2.01 -6.31 5.85
C PRO A 20 -1.70 -7.61 5.08
N GLY A 21 -2.45 -7.91 4.01
CA GLY A 21 -2.26 -9.12 3.19
C GLY A 21 -0.92 -9.19 2.45
N ASN A 22 -0.25 -8.05 2.24
CA ASN A 22 1.04 -7.97 1.55
C ASN A 22 2.22 -7.82 2.53
N PHE A 23 1.97 -7.92 3.84
CA PHE A 23 3.01 -7.86 4.85
C PHE A 23 3.04 -9.16 5.67
N LEU A 24 3.98 -10.04 5.35
CA LEU A 24 4.17 -11.29 6.08
C LEU A 24 5.00 -11.05 7.35
N PHE A 25 4.63 -11.67 8.46
CA PHE A 25 5.40 -11.58 9.70
C PHE A 25 5.61 -12.97 10.32
N SER A 26 6.89 -13.34 10.47
CA SER A 26 7.28 -14.54 11.20
C SER A 26 7.54 -14.20 12.66
N ARG A 27 6.68 -14.70 13.55
CA ARG A 27 6.85 -14.54 15.01
C ARG A 27 8.10 -15.24 15.51
N LYS A 28 8.38 -16.46 15.04
CA LYS A 28 9.56 -17.24 15.42
C LYS A 28 10.87 -16.52 15.07
N ALA A 29 10.92 -15.89 13.90
CA ALA A 29 12.11 -15.21 13.42
C ALA A 29 12.16 -13.72 13.79
N HIS A 30 11.10 -13.17 14.41
CA HIS A 30 10.91 -11.73 14.61
C HIS A 30 11.20 -10.89 13.35
N LYS A 31 10.79 -11.40 12.18
CA LYS A 31 11.09 -10.80 10.86
C LYS A 31 9.82 -10.58 10.06
N GLY A 32 9.74 -9.43 9.41
CA GLY A 32 8.64 -9.08 8.52
C GLY A 32 9.12 -8.83 7.09
N TYR A 33 8.28 -9.19 6.11
CA TYR A 33 8.57 -9.13 4.68
C TYR A 33 7.41 -8.42 3.96
N LEU A 34 7.73 -7.42 3.15
CA LEU A 34 6.78 -6.81 2.22
C LEU A 34 6.84 -7.59 0.91
N ILE A 35 5.69 -8.04 0.42
CA ILE A 35 5.54 -8.90 -0.75
C ILE A 35 4.58 -8.26 -1.76
N ASP A 36 4.49 -8.89 -2.94
CA ASP A 36 3.56 -8.52 -4.03
C ASP A 36 3.85 -7.13 -4.66
N PHE A 37 4.84 -7.13 -5.55
CA PHE A 37 5.25 -5.95 -6.33
C PHE A 37 4.52 -5.82 -7.67
N ASN A 38 3.41 -6.54 -7.87
CA ASN A 38 2.69 -6.53 -9.15
C ASN A 38 2.17 -5.13 -9.52
N LEU A 39 1.90 -4.30 -8.51
CA LEU A 39 1.50 -2.91 -8.67
C LEU A 39 2.63 -1.93 -8.41
N ALA A 40 3.89 -2.35 -8.28
CA ALA A 40 4.99 -1.42 -8.02
C ALA A 40 5.22 -0.45 -9.20
N MET A 41 5.86 0.68 -8.93
CA MET A 41 6.26 1.68 -9.92
C MET A 41 7.69 2.12 -9.67
N ASP A 42 8.53 2.07 -10.70
CA ASP A 42 9.87 2.64 -10.70
C ASP A 42 9.83 4.09 -11.19
N LEU A 43 10.21 5.01 -10.32
CA LEU A 43 10.24 6.44 -10.62
C LEU A 43 11.37 6.80 -11.60
N HIS A 44 12.50 6.10 -11.59
CA HIS A 44 13.60 6.35 -12.52
C HIS A 44 13.19 6.01 -13.95
N GLN A 45 12.49 4.89 -14.15
CA GLN A 45 11.96 4.51 -15.46
C GLN A 45 10.87 5.49 -15.94
N LYS A 46 9.98 5.91 -15.04
CA LYS A 46 8.87 6.80 -15.37
C LYS A 46 9.34 8.19 -15.82
N TYR A 47 10.27 8.81 -15.09
CA TYR A 47 10.79 10.14 -15.44
C TYR A 47 11.91 10.10 -16.49
N GLY A 48 12.61 8.96 -16.63
CA GLY A 48 13.58 8.75 -17.71
C GLY A 48 12.93 8.63 -19.09
N ASN A 49 11.70 8.11 -19.17
CA ASN A 49 10.96 7.99 -20.43
C ASN A 49 10.32 9.32 -20.89
N THR A 50 10.03 10.25 -19.99
CA THR A 50 9.48 11.57 -20.35
C THR A 50 10.50 12.48 -21.04
N CYS A 51 11.81 12.26 -20.85
CA CYS A 51 12.86 12.99 -21.59
C CYS A 51 13.20 12.35 -22.95
N LYS A 52 12.80 11.11 -23.22
CA LYS A 52 13.14 10.40 -24.47
C LYS A 52 12.06 10.44 -25.55
N SER A 53 10.90 11.05 -25.30
CA SER A 53 9.81 11.11 -26.29
C SER A 53 9.94 12.22 -27.35
N ARG A 54 11.10 12.90 -27.42
CA ARG A 54 11.49 13.72 -28.58
C ARG A 54 12.83 13.27 -29.13
N MET A 55 12.87 12.07 -29.71
CA MET A 55 13.65 11.77 -30.92
C MET A 55 13.34 10.33 -31.32
N GLY A 56 12.62 10.19 -32.43
CA GLY A 56 12.38 8.90 -33.04
C GLY A 56 13.64 8.38 -33.72
N TYR A 57 14.06 7.18 -33.35
CA TYR A 57 14.41 6.13 -34.29
C TYR A 57 14.38 4.78 -33.55
N ASP A 58 13.86 3.80 -34.28
CA ASP A 58 13.92 2.38 -34.02
C ASP A 58 15.33 1.92 -33.59
N LEU A 59 15.40 1.00 -32.62
CA LEU A 59 16.31 -0.15 -32.62
C LEU A 59 16.01 -1.03 -31.39
N SER A 60 15.56 -2.23 -31.72
CA SER A 60 15.54 -3.47 -30.93
C SER A 60 16.83 -3.75 -30.14
N ILE A 61 16.74 -4.74 -29.21
CA ILE A 61 17.81 -5.47 -28.49
C ILE A 61 18.07 -4.87 -27.07
N ASN A 62 18.03 -5.58 -25.93
CA ASN A 62 18.07 -7.01 -25.62
C ASN A 62 17.33 -7.32 -24.30
N ARG A 63 16.53 -8.38 -24.32
CA ARG A 63 15.92 -9.02 -23.15
C ARG A 63 16.98 -9.94 -22.52
N VAL A 64 17.58 -9.55 -21.40
CA VAL A 64 18.43 -10.48 -20.64
C VAL A 64 17.52 -11.47 -19.90
N MET A 65 17.43 -12.67 -20.47
CA MET A 65 16.95 -13.86 -19.77
C MET A 65 18.04 -14.32 -18.81
N VAL A 66 17.66 -14.61 -17.56
CA VAL A 66 18.45 -15.47 -16.69
C VAL A 66 17.86 -16.86 -16.78
N GLN A 67 18.60 -17.78 -17.41
CA GLN A 67 18.30 -19.21 -17.44
C GLN A 67 19.37 -20.01 -16.70
N ASN A 68 18.93 -21.21 -16.30
CA ASN A 68 19.67 -22.43 -15.95
C ASN A 68 20.03 -22.64 -14.47
N ALA A 69 19.88 -23.85 -13.91
CA ALA A 69 19.35 -25.13 -14.41
C ALA A 69 19.22 -26.14 -13.23
N LYS A 70 18.33 -27.14 -13.38
CA LYS A 70 18.70 -28.59 -13.43
C LYS A 70 17.45 -29.48 -13.62
N SER A 71 17.52 -30.29 -14.68
CA SER A 71 16.63 -31.35 -15.19
C SER A 71 16.97 -32.72 -14.54
N THR A 72 16.10 -33.75 -14.41
CA THR A 72 15.60 -34.78 -15.38
C THR A 72 14.93 -35.97 -14.58
N PRO A 73 14.36 -37.09 -15.15
CA PRO A 73 13.18 -37.28 -16.02
C PRO A 73 12.30 -38.55 -15.61
N PRO A 74 11.61 -39.37 -16.47
CA PRO A 74 10.15 -39.58 -16.46
C PRO A 74 9.64 -41.05 -16.27
N THR A 75 8.32 -41.26 -16.17
CA THR A 75 7.70 -42.61 -16.35
C THR A 75 6.33 -42.57 -17.03
N LYS A 76 6.07 -43.63 -17.83
CA LYS A 76 5.08 -43.80 -18.90
C LYS A 76 3.72 -44.37 -18.43
N GLY A 77 2.66 -44.14 -19.22
CA GLY A 77 1.79 -45.24 -19.72
C GLY A 77 0.26 -45.18 -19.52
N GLY A 78 -0.49 -45.42 -20.62
CA GLY A 78 -1.85 -46.01 -20.65
C GLY A 78 -2.99 -45.05 -21.09
N LYS A 79 -3.33 -44.92 -22.39
CA LYS A 79 -4.32 -45.68 -23.23
C LYS A 79 -5.82 -45.40 -22.97
N PHE A 80 -6.44 -44.81 -24.01
CA PHE A 80 -7.86 -44.64 -24.48
C PHE A 80 -8.78 -45.89 -24.34
N PRO A 81 -10.13 -45.89 -24.61
CA PRO A 81 -10.88 -45.13 -25.66
C PRO A 81 -12.34 -44.67 -25.34
N ALA A 82 -12.87 -43.59 -25.95
CA ALA A 82 -13.69 -43.44 -27.18
C ALA A 82 -15.19 -43.84 -27.12
N ALA A 83 -16.07 -42.89 -27.51
CA ALA A 83 -17.27 -43.02 -28.38
C ALA A 83 -18.16 -41.75 -28.20
N LYS A 84 -18.34 -40.90 -29.23
CA LYS A 84 -19.44 -40.84 -30.24
C LYS A 84 -20.84 -40.61 -29.64
N THR A 85 -21.82 -39.90 -30.21
CA THR A 85 -22.06 -38.95 -31.32
C THR A 85 -23.58 -38.65 -31.24
N LEU A 86 -24.06 -37.55 -31.86
CA LEU A 86 -25.37 -37.35 -32.55
C LEU A 86 -26.10 -36.06 -32.09
N GLN A 87 -26.08 -35.02 -32.93
CA GLN A 87 -27.12 -34.58 -33.90
C GLN A 87 -28.11 -33.59 -33.24
N ALA A 88 -28.24 -32.30 -33.58
CA ALA A 88 -28.37 -31.55 -34.85
C ALA A 88 -29.83 -31.12 -35.10
N VAL A 89 -29.99 -29.95 -35.78
CA VAL A 89 -31.19 -29.46 -36.53
C VAL A 89 -32.23 -28.71 -35.67
N ASN A 90 -32.74 -27.49 -35.95
CA ASN A 90 -32.64 -26.51 -37.05
C ASN A 90 -33.16 -25.10 -36.62
N GLN A 91 -32.63 -24.04 -37.28
CA GLN A 91 -33.28 -22.87 -37.96
C GLN A 91 -34.42 -22.09 -37.22
N GLU A 92 -34.60 -20.76 -37.27
CA GLU A 92 -34.42 -19.80 -38.37
C GLU A 92 -34.59 -18.31 -37.87
N THR A 93 -33.81 -17.40 -38.48
CA THR A 93 -34.03 -15.96 -38.81
C THR A 93 -34.66 -14.91 -37.86
N THR A 94 -33.96 -13.79 -37.67
CA THR A 94 -34.34 -12.42 -38.18
C THR A 94 -33.18 -11.41 -37.98
N LYS A 95 -33.15 -10.36 -38.82
CA LYS A 95 -32.02 -9.46 -39.15
C LYS A 95 -31.92 -8.18 -38.29
N VAL A 96 -30.75 -7.51 -38.39
CA VAL A 96 -30.41 -6.07 -38.16
C VAL A 96 -30.19 -5.71 -36.66
N SER A 97 -29.04 -5.22 -36.16
CA SER A 97 -28.23 -4.07 -36.56
C SER A 97 -26.82 -4.07 -35.93
N LYS A 98 -25.83 -3.51 -36.63
CA LYS A 98 -24.48 -3.19 -36.12
C LYS A 98 -24.53 -2.27 -34.91
N SER A 99 -23.85 -2.63 -33.83
CA SER A 99 -23.16 -1.66 -32.97
C SER A 99 -21.90 -2.29 -32.37
N THR A 100 -20.77 -1.65 -32.63
CA THR A 100 -19.47 -1.95 -32.07
C THR A 100 -19.54 -1.80 -30.54
N LEU A 101 -19.44 -2.91 -29.82
CA LEU A 101 -19.34 -2.92 -28.36
C LEU A 101 -17.97 -3.41 -27.94
N GLU A 102 -17.15 -2.44 -27.56
CA GLU A 102 -15.88 -2.53 -26.85
C GLU A 102 -15.87 -3.65 -25.78
N PRO A 103 -14.74 -4.37 -25.59
CA PRO A 103 -14.65 -5.43 -24.61
C PRO A 103 -14.77 -4.88 -23.19
N LYS A 104 -15.91 -5.16 -22.56
CA LYS A 104 -16.16 -5.07 -21.12
C LYS A 104 -15.16 -5.95 -20.37
N ASN A 105 -14.04 -5.40 -19.93
CA ASN A 105 -13.21 -5.99 -18.87
C ASN A 105 -12.26 -4.95 -18.29
N LEU A 106 -12.71 -4.22 -17.27
CA LEU A 106 -11.78 -3.61 -16.32
C LEU A 106 -12.48 -3.41 -14.97
N LYS A 107 -12.52 -4.50 -14.18
CA LYS A 107 -12.70 -4.41 -12.73
C LYS A 107 -11.51 -3.64 -12.14
N LYS A 108 -11.56 -2.30 -12.23
CA LYS A 108 -10.60 -1.39 -11.60
C LYS A 108 -10.91 -1.32 -10.10
N LYS A 109 -10.31 -2.22 -9.31
CA LYS A 109 -10.11 -2.00 -7.88
C LYS A 109 -9.17 -0.80 -7.71
N GLY A 110 -9.75 0.40 -7.58
CA GLY A 110 -9.01 1.63 -7.41
C GLY A 110 -8.69 1.91 -5.94
N HIS A 111 -7.56 1.42 -5.46
CA HIS A 111 -6.96 1.89 -4.20
C HIS A 111 -6.18 3.19 -4.43
N VAL A 112 -6.84 4.27 -4.83
CA VAL A 112 -6.22 5.60 -4.89
C VAL A 112 -7.31 6.66 -4.74
N LEU A 113 -7.25 7.44 -3.65
CA LEU A 113 -8.22 8.48 -3.28
C LEU A 113 -8.33 9.60 -4.33
N PHE A 114 -7.20 9.97 -4.94
CA PHE A 114 -7.15 10.89 -6.09
C PHE A 114 -6.18 10.30 -7.10
N LYS A 115 -6.61 10.01 -8.34
CA LYS A 115 -5.73 9.55 -9.41
C LYS A 115 -4.80 10.68 -9.88
N SER A 116 -3.92 11.16 -9.01
CA SER A 116 -2.87 12.12 -9.36
C SER A 116 -1.81 11.41 -10.20
N LEU A 117 -1.34 12.07 -11.25
CA LEU A 117 -0.22 11.61 -12.09
C LEU A 117 1.09 11.48 -11.28
N HIS A 118 1.14 12.05 -10.07
CA HIS A 118 2.30 12.10 -9.18
C HIS A 118 2.10 11.26 -7.91
N GLN A 119 1.82 9.96 -8.04
CA GLN A 119 1.83 9.02 -6.92
C GLN A 119 3.27 8.74 -6.46
N GLY A 120 3.82 9.63 -5.65
CA GLY A 120 5.15 9.47 -5.06
C GLY A 120 5.17 8.47 -3.88
N PRO A 121 6.35 8.25 -3.28
CA PRO A 121 6.54 7.30 -2.17
C PRO A 121 5.59 7.48 -0.98
N LYS A 122 5.05 8.70 -0.78
CA LYS A 122 4.11 9.04 0.30
C LYS A 122 2.78 8.30 0.23
N VAL A 123 2.41 7.71 -0.93
CA VAL A 123 1.22 6.85 -1.03
C VAL A 123 1.39 5.57 -0.22
N ASP A 124 2.59 5.00 -0.20
CA ASP A 124 2.87 3.82 0.62
C ASP A 124 2.85 4.14 2.11
N ILE A 125 3.24 5.37 2.49
CA ILE A 125 3.18 5.82 3.89
C ILE A 125 1.73 5.95 4.35
N TRP A 126 0.85 6.49 3.51
CA TRP A 126 -0.58 6.53 3.80
C TRP A 126 -1.12 5.11 4.01
N SER A 127 -0.82 4.20 3.07
CA SER A 127 -1.25 2.82 3.15
C SER A 127 -0.68 2.06 4.36
N ALA A 128 0.55 2.39 4.78
CA ALA A 128 1.12 1.91 6.04
C ALA A 128 0.37 2.46 7.27
N GLY A 129 -0.02 3.74 7.26
CA GLY A 129 -0.87 4.35 8.29
C GLY A 129 -2.23 3.65 8.40
N VAL A 130 -2.89 3.38 7.27
CA VAL A 130 -4.17 2.62 7.23
C VAL A 130 -3.97 1.20 7.75
N THR A 131 -2.84 0.56 7.43
CA THR A 131 -2.49 -0.78 7.94
C THR A 131 -2.29 -0.77 9.45
N LEU A 132 -1.62 0.24 10.01
CA LEU A 132 -1.47 0.39 11.46
C LEU A 132 -2.82 0.66 12.14
N LEU A 133 -3.64 1.53 11.55
CA LEU A 133 -4.99 1.81 12.04
C LEU A 133 -5.84 0.54 12.09
N TYR A 134 -5.81 -0.28 11.03
CA TYR A 134 -6.43 -1.60 11.00
C TYR A 134 -5.98 -2.49 12.18
N LEU A 135 -4.69 -2.51 12.49
CA LEU A 135 -4.15 -3.29 13.62
C LEU A 135 -4.62 -2.75 14.98
N MET A 136 -4.82 -1.44 15.10
CA MET A 136 -5.31 -0.80 16.33
C MET A 136 -6.79 -1.09 16.58
N ILE A 137 -7.63 -0.95 15.55
CA ILE A 137 -9.10 -1.06 15.69
C ILE A 137 -9.65 -2.48 15.45
N GLY A 138 -8.85 -3.36 14.86
CA GLY A 138 -9.22 -4.76 14.57
C GLY A 138 -10.21 -4.95 13.41
N ARG A 139 -10.43 -3.92 12.59
CA ARG A 139 -11.26 -3.97 11.37
C ARG A 139 -10.73 -3.02 10.30
N MET A 140 -11.15 -3.22 9.05
CA MET A 140 -10.79 -2.30 7.97
C MET A 140 -11.46 -0.93 8.23
N PRO A 141 -10.70 0.18 8.29
CA PRO A 141 -11.26 1.49 8.61
C PRO A 141 -12.12 2.06 7.48
N PHE A 142 -11.76 1.80 6.21
CA PHE A 142 -12.47 2.29 5.03
C PHE A 142 -12.79 1.11 4.10
N PHE A 143 -14.07 0.82 3.86
CA PHE A 143 -14.55 -0.34 3.08
C PHE A 143 -15.42 0.05 1.87
N GLY A 144 -15.62 1.35 1.65
CA GLY A 144 -16.50 1.85 0.59
C GLY A 144 -15.83 1.90 -0.78
N ASP A 145 -16.60 2.35 -1.76
CA ASP A 145 -16.07 2.82 -3.03
C ASP A 145 -15.21 4.10 -2.83
N PRO A 146 -14.49 4.59 -3.85
CA PRO A 146 -13.64 5.76 -3.69
C PRO A 146 -14.36 6.99 -3.14
N GLU A 147 -15.61 7.21 -3.53
CA GLU A 147 -16.39 8.36 -3.10
C GLU A 147 -16.77 8.25 -1.62
N GLN A 148 -17.27 7.09 -1.20
CA GLN A 148 -17.58 6.82 0.20
C GLN A 148 -16.31 6.88 1.07
N ASN A 149 -15.17 6.39 0.58
CA ASN A 149 -13.91 6.48 1.29
C ASN A 149 -13.47 7.94 1.47
N ILE A 150 -13.68 8.82 0.46
CA ILE A 150 -13.43 10.25 0.62
C ILE A 150 -14.32 10.82 1.71
N LYS A 151 -15.62 10.49 1.73
CA LYS A 151 -16.56 10.95 2.77
C LYS A 151 -16.12 10.51 4.18
N GLU A 152 -15.74 9.25 4.35
CA GLU A 152 -15.26 8.73 5.64
C GLU A 152 -13.92 9.36 6.06
N ILE A 153 -13.00 9.57 5.13
CA ILE A 153 -11.73 10.26 5.40
C ILE A 153 -11.98 11.73 5.76
N SER A 154 -12.93 12.41 5.11
CA SER A 154 -13.31 13.79 5.46
C SER A 154 -13.94 13.90 6.85
N LYS A 155 -14.75 12.92 7.26
CA LYS A 155 -15.26 12.86 8.65
C LYS A 155 -14.13 12.66 9.66
N PHE A 156 -13.12 11.87 9.29
CA PHE A 156 -12.00 11.56 10.16
C PHE A 156 -11.00 12.73 10.28
N ARG A 157 -10.53 13.25 9.14
CA ARG A 157 -9.45 14.24 9.02
C ARG A 157 -9.91 15.69 8.87
N GLY A 158 -11.21 15.91 8.72
CA GLY A 158 -11.76 17.20 8.38
C GLY A 158 -11.84 17.43 6.87
N SER A 159 -12.86 18.19 6.47
CA SER A 159 -13.16 18.43 5.05
C SER A 159 -12.26 19.48 4.39
N GLU A 160 -11.73 20.44 5.16
CA GLU A 160 -10.92 21.56 4.69
C GLU A 160 -9.55 21.09 4.15
N ASP A 161 -8.81 20.31 4.95
CA ASP A 161 -7.52 19.73 4.56
C ASP A 161 -7.64 18.87 3.27
N LEU A 162 -8.72 18.11 3.12
CA LEU A 162 -8.94 17.32 1.90
C LEU A 162 -9.25 18.19 0.69
N TRP A 163 -10.03 19.25 0.90
CA TRP A 163 -10.39 20.18 -0.16
C TRP A 163 -9.16 20.93 -0.69
N GLU A 164 -8.28 21.41 0.19
CA GLU A 164 -7.01 22.03 -0.20
C GLU A 164 -6.14 21.09 -1.03
N VAL A 165 -6.11 19.81 -0.68
CA VAL A 165 -5.35 18.79 -1.42
C VAL A 165 -6.01 18.48 -2.77
N ALA A 166 -7.34 18.50 -2.86
CA ALA A 166 -8.06 18.34 -4.12
C ALA A 166 -7.74 19.50 -5.08
N LYS A 167 -7.73 20.74 -4.58
CA LYS A 167 -7.29 21.94 -5.32
C LYS A 167 -5.84 21.82 -5.80
N LEU A 168 -4.93 21.44 -4.90
CA LEU A 168 -3.50 21.30 -5.21
C LEU A 168 -3.20 20.30 -6.34
N HIS A 169 -4.13 19.37 -6.59
CA HIS A 169 -3.99 18.34 -7.61
C HIS A 169 -4.91 18.52 -8.83
N ASP A 170 -5.60 19.66 -8.95
CA ASP A 170 -6.59 19.94 -10.01
C ASP A 170 -7.68 18.84 -10.07
N ARG A 171 -8.15 18.39 -8.90
CA ARG A 171 -9.11 17.29 -8.72
C ARG A 171 -10.39 17.69 -8.01
N GLU A 172 -10.72 18.97 -8.02
CA GLU A 172 -11.92 19.52 -7.37
C GLU A 172 -13.19 18.80 -7.86
N SER A 173 -13.28 18.51 -9.16
CA SER A 173 -14.40 17.76 -9.76
C SER A 173 -14.63 16.35 -9.20
N SER A 174 -13.63 15.76 -8.54
CA SER A 174 -13.73 14.44 -7.89
C SER A 174 -14.03 14.53 -6.39
N PHE A 175 -14.15 15.74 -5.84
CA PHE A 175 -14.53 15.94 -4.45
C PHE A 175 -16.06 15.84 -4.30
N PRO A 176 -16.58 15.10 -3.30
CA PRO A 176 -18.02 14.90 -3.16
C PRO A 176 -18.77 16.22 -3.02
N VAL A 177 -19.75 16.44 -3.90
CA VAL A 177 -20.49 17.72 -3.98
C VAL A 177 -21.19 18.05 -2.67
N GLU A 178 -21.67 17.03 -1.97
CA GLU A 178 -22.31 17.12 -0.66
C GLU A 178 -21.43 17.77 0.43
N LEU A 179 -20.11 17.71 0.27
CA LEU A 179 -19.15 18.28 1.22
C LEU A 179 -18.82 19.76 0.95
N TYR A 180 -19.34 20.37 -0.13
CA TYR A 180 -19.15 21.79 -0.43
C TYR A 180 -19.95 22.70 0.51
N ASP A 181 -21.20 22.32 0.80
CA ASP A 181 -22.14 23.13 1.56
C ASP A 181 -22.19 22.78 3.05
N THR A 182 -21.47 21.73 3.47
CA THR A 182 -21.43 21.34 4.88
C THR A 182 -20.51 22.30 5.62
N GLN A 183 -21.00 22.96 6.67
CA GLN A 183 -20.15 23.65 7.67
C GLN A 183 -18.91 22.80 7.91
N SER A 184 -17.74 23.36 7.63
CA SER A 184 -16.44 22.67 7.65
C SER A 184 -16.39 21.60 8.74
N LEU A 185 -16.41 20.32 8.34
CA LEU A 185 -16.30 19.22 9.32
C LEU A 185 -14.93 19.35 10.00
N PRO A 186 -14.87 19.57 11.33
CA PRO A 186 -13.61 19.71 12.03
C PRO A 186 -12.89 18.35 12.08
N SER A 187 -11.56 18.37 12.09
CA SER A 187 -10.77 17.16 12.27
C SER A 187 -11.08 16.54 13.64
N THR A 188 -11.42 15.25 13.64
CA THR A 188 -11.55 14.49 14.89
C THR A 188 -10.16 14.08 15.40
N LYS A 189 -9.99 13.99 16.72
CA LYS A 189 -8.76 13.39 17.26
C LYS A 189 -8.76 11.91 16.94
N LEU A 190 -7.62 11.38 16.50
CA LEU A 190 -7.50 9.97 16.13
C LEU A 190 -7.90 9.00 17.25
N ARG A 191 -7.64 9.35 18.51
CA ARG A 191 -8.05 8.55 19.66
C ARG A 191 -9.58 8.42 19.73
N ASP A 192 -10.29 9.54 19.71
CA ASP A 192 -11.75 9.60 19.79
C ASP A 192 -12.39 8.86 18.59
N TRP A 193 -11.80 9.01 17.40
CA TRP A 193 -12.22 8.25 16.23
C TRP A 193 -12.02 6.74 16.41
N CYS A 194 -10.89 6.30 16.98
CA CYS A 194 -10.64 4.89 17.26
C CYS A 194 -11.62 4.32 18.29
N GLU A 195 -11.95 5.07 19.35
CA GLU A 195 -12.88 4.64 20.41
C GLU A 195 -14.28 4.33 19.86
N THR A 196 -14.76 5.16 18.93
CA THR A 196 -16.06 4.97 18.27
C THR A 196 -16.05 3.86 17.21
N ASN A 197 -14.87 3.49 16.71
CA ASN A 197 -14.75 2.59 15.56
C ASN A 197 -14.08 1.24 15.88
N THR A 198 -13.56 1.02 17.09
CA THR A 198 -12.84 -0.21 17.43
C THR A 198 -13.76 -1.41 17.65
N LYS A 199 -13.27 -2.61 17.32
CA LYS A 199 -13.87 -3.88 17.76
C LYS A 199 -13.31 -4.36 19.11
N ARG A 200 -12.35 -3.62 19.67
CA ARG A 200 -11.52 -4.04 20.82
C ARG A 200 -11.24 -2.83 21.73
N PRO A 201 -12.24 -2.29 22.44
CA PRO A 201 -12.08 -1.12 23.30
C PRO A 201 -10.99 -1.33 24.36
N GLU A 202 -10.91 -2.52 24.96
CA GLU A 202 -9.91 -2.88 25.95
C GLU A 202 -8.46 -2.83 25.41
N PHE A 203 -8.29 -3.05 24.10
CA PHE A 203 -6.98 -2.99 23.47
C PHE A 203 -6.49 -1.55 23.29
N LEU A 204 -7.40 -0.57 23.11
CA LEU A 204 -7.03 0.83 22.90
C LEU A 204 -6.35 1.46 24.13
N GLU A 205 -6.72 1.04 25.34
CA GLU A 205 -6.10 1.46 26.61
C GLU A 205 -4.61 1.09 26.68
N VAL A 206 -4.24 -0.05 26.08
CA VAL A 206 -2.86 -0.56 26.09
C VAL A 206 -2.00 0.09 25.01
N ILE A 207 -2.61 0.74 24.01
CA ILE A 207 -1.88 1.32 22.90
C ILE A 207 -1.17 2.60 23.34
N PRO A 208 0.17 2.70 23.16
CA PRO A 208 0.92 3.87 23.58
C PRO A 208 0.50 5.12 22.78
N ARG A 209 0.49 6.28 23.45
CA ARG A 209 0.19 7.58 22.82
C ARG A 209 1.06 7.86 21.59
N SER A 210 2.33 7.45 21.63
CA SER A 210 3.26 7.60 20.50
C SER A 210 2.86 6.81 19.25
N LEU A 211 2.07 5.73 19.37
CA LEU A 211 1.53 5.04 18.20
C LEU A 211 0.42 5.85 17.53
N PHE A 212 -0.48 6.45 18.31
CA PHE A 212 -1.52 7.34 17.77
C PHE A 212 -0.88 8.49 17.00
N ASP A 213 0.13 9.15 17.59
CA ASP A 213 0.85 10.24 16.94
C ASP A 213 1.57 9.79 15.64
N LEU A 214 2.21 8.61 15.63
CA LEU A 214 2.80 8.05 14.41
C LEU A 214 1.76 7.82 13.31
N VAL A 215 0.61 7.23 13.66
CA VAL A 215 -0.47 6.95 12.71
C VAL A 215 -1.07 8.24 12.18
N ASP A 216 -1.26 9.24 13.03
CA ASP A 216 -1.78 10.54 12.62
C ASP A 216 -0.87 11.25 11.60
N LYS A 217 0.45 11.20 11.82
CA LYS A 217 1.46 11.70 10.87
C LYS A 217 1.53 10.91 9.56
N CYS A 218 1.22 9.61 9.59
CA CYS A 218 1.12 8.78 8.39
C CYS A 218 -0.16 9.09 7.58
N LEU A 219 -1.24 9.42 8.28
CA LEU A 219 -2.56 9.73 7.70
C LEU A 219 -2.74 11.23 7.41
N THR A 220 -1.68 12.04 7.47
CA THR A 220 -1.72 13.42 6.99
C THR A 220 -2.16 13.47 5.54
N VAL A 221 -3.24 14.20 5.27
CA VAL A 221 -3.91 14.24 3.97
C VAL A 221 -2.98 14.84 2.91
N ASN A 222 -2.36 15.98 3.23
CA ASN A 222 -1.38 16.62 2.35
C ASN A 222 -0.09 15.77 2.25
N PRO A 223 0.22 15.19 1.07
CA PRO A 223 1.40 14.33 0.92
C PRO A 223 2.73 15.05 1.15
N ARG A 224 2.77 16.39 1.00
CA ARG A 224 3.97 17.20 1.25
C ARG A 224 4.29 17.31 2.73
N LEU A 225 3.26 17.34 3.58
CA LEU A 225 3.37 17.44 5.04
C LEU A 225 3.39 16.07 5.72
N ARG A 226 2.87 15.03 5.05
CA ARG A 226 2.91 13.66 5.54
C ARG A 226 4.34 13.22 5.82
N ILE A 227 4.56 12.47 6.89
CA ILE A 227 5.88 11.90 7.22
C ILE A 227 6.41 10.98 6.11
N ASN A 228 7.73 10.83 5.97
CA ASN A 228 8.36 9.82 5.11
C ASN A 228 8.78 8.57 5.90
N ALA A 229 9.24 7.51 5.21
CA ALA A 229 9.64 6.25 5.85
C ALA A 229 10.83 6.41 6.82
N GLU A 230 11.76 7.31 6.52
CA GLU A 230 12.93 7.56 7.37
C GLU A 230 12.53 8.30 8.66
N GLU A 231 11.75 9.36 8.53
CA GLU A 231 11.18 10.10 9.65
C GLU A 231 10.29 9.20 10.52
N ALA A 232 9.47 8.34 9.90
CA ALA A 232 8.65 7.37 10.61
C ALA A 232 9.50 6.38 11.41
N LEU A 233 10.65 5.95 10.88
CA LEU A 233 11.57 5.10 11.64
C LEU A 233 12.22 5.82 12.81
N LYS A 234 12.52 7.13 12.67
CA LYS A 234 13.08 7.98 13.74
C LYS A 234 12.05 8.36 14.81
N HIS A 235 10.77 8.01 14.62
CA HIS A 235 9.68 8.37 15.53
C HIS A 235 9.83 7.78 16.93
N GLU A 236 9.36 8.51 17.94
CA GLU A 236 9.42 8.12 19.36
C GLU A 236 8.83 6.72 19.61
N PHE A 237 7.77 6.36 18.89
CA PHE A 237 7.17 5.03 18.95
C PHE A 237 8.18 3.88 18.78
N PHE A 238 9.23 4.07 17.97
CA PHE A 238 10.25 3.05 17.73
C PHE A 238 11.48 3.18 18.65
N ALA A 239 11.55 4.18 19.52
CA ALA A 239 12.69 4.37 20.42
C ALA A 239 13.03 3.11 21.26
N PRO A 240 12.05 2.39 21.86
CA PRO A 240 12.35 1.16 22.60
C PRO A 240 12.96 0.06 21.72
N CYS A 241 12.55 -0.03 20.44
CA CYS A 241 13.10 -1.00 19.50
C CYS A 241 14.53 -0.65 19.08
N HIS A 242 14.86 0.63 18.96
CA HIS A 242 16.22 1.08 18.65
C HIS A 242 17.19 0.76 19.78
N GLU A 243 16.78 1.01 21.02
CA GLU A 243 17.55 0.67 22.21
C GLU A 243 17.81 -0.84 22.30
N ALA A 244 16.77 -1.67 22.09
CA ALA A 244 16.92 -3.12 22.10
C ALA A 244 17.92 -3.61 21.03
N LEU A 245 17.81 -3.12 19.80
CA LEU A 245 18.73 -3.50 18.72
C LEU A 245 20.14 -2.95 18.91
N ARG A 246 20.29 -1.79 19.54
CA ARG A 246 21.60 -1.22 19.91
C ARG A 246 22.29 -2.11 20.94
N LYS A 247 21.57 -2.50 22.00
CA LYS A 247 22.08 -3.43 23.03
C LYS A 247 22.48 -4.77 22.43
N GLU A 248 21.64 -5.35 21.57
CA GLU A 248 21.96 -6.62 20.89
C GLU A 248 23.25 -6.53 20.06
N ARG A 249 23.47 -5.42 19.35
CA ARG A 249 24.72 -5.20 18.59
C ARG A 249 25.94 -5.08 19.50
N LEU A 250 25.83 -4.38 20.62
CA LEU A 250 26.92 -4.24 21.59
C LEU A 250 27.27 -5.59 22.25
N CYS A 251 26.27 -6.39 22.62
CA CYS A 251 26.48 -7.74 23.13
C CYS A 251 27.18 -8.64 22.10
N ARG A 252 26.80 -8.56 20.81
CA ARG A 252 27.48 -9.29 19.73
C ARG A 252 28.91 -8.80 19.46
N GLN A 253 29.23 -7.57 19.83
CA GLN A 253 30.55 -6.95 19.65
C GLN A 253 31.46 -7.08 20.89
N GLY A 254 31.03 -7.81 21.94
CA GLY A 254 31.89 -8.17 23.07
C GLY A 254 32.10 -7.08 24.12
N PHE A 255 31.35 -5.98 24.10
CA PHE A 255 31.41 -4.99 25.17
C PHE A 255 30.54 -5.41 26.36
N SER A 256 31.14 -6.14 27.30
CA SER A 256 30.60 -6.31 28.65
C SER A 256 30.87 -5.03 29.45
N LEU A 257 29.80 -4.35 29.88
CA LEU A 257 29.86 -3.23 30.83
C LEU A 257 29.83 -3.76 32.26
N ASP A 258 30.69 -4.73 32.58
CA ASP A 258 30.89 -5.25 33.94
C ASP A 258 32.39 -5.28 34.25
N SER A 259 32.94 -4.11 34.57
CA SER A 259 34.21 -4.00 35.30
C SER A 259 34.35 -2.59 35.87
N ARG A 260 33.55 -2.24 36.88
CA ARG A 260 33.81 -1.12 37.81
C ARG A 260 32.81 -1.14 38.97
N THR A 261 33.01 -2.09 39.89
CA THR A 261 32.83 -1.91 41.33
C THR A 261 33.28 -3.19 42.05
N SER A 262 34.59 -3.34 42.15
CA SER A 262 35.25 -4.16 43.18
C SER A 262 36.64 -3.55 43.37
N HIS A 263 37.03 -3.34 44.63
CA HIS A 263 38.17 -2.54 45.11
C HIS A 263 37.79 -1.05 45.25
N SER A 264 37.69 -0.48 46.45
CA SER A 264 38.32 -0.82 47.74
C SER A 264 37.45 -0.37 48.91
#